data_AF-A0A5N6T671-F1
#
_entry.id   AF-A0A5N6T671-F1
#
_cell.length_a   1.000
_cell.length_b   1.000
_cell.length_c   1.000
_cell.angle_alpha   90.00
_cell.angle_beta   90.00
_cell.angle_gamma   90.00
#
_symmetry.space_group_name_H-M   'P 1'
#
loop_
_entity.id
_entity.type
_entity.pdbx_description
1 polymer ?
#
loop_
_entity_poly.entity_id
_entity_poly.type
_entity_poly.pdbx_seq_one_letter_code
_entity_poly.pdbx_strand_id
1 'polypeptide(L)'
;MSPTSRSCPLWNRCSAPNILIEFGNPRPRYMTGERIDGKVTITVDAETKFSEVNISLEGSSRVNLLQPITTQRETGASHTFLTLDQPIDEVNYPASRVFRPGKAYQFPYTFVVPNRLPLKSCSHRTADTIITQAHTEVPPTLHLRNLSQNLCEICYLIRVTVCGQITNNNEKREILADCAKPFHLVPVHEGGLFFSSPEKPNMDRSSIVREVKSQWKRQALGQLKAVASTLQPIQVPSPGLPTNTVDIHVALQLRFDPVRDTPPPRLAKIHPTLKQSTLFSTKPQNDYPCFNNMIADQMSRGAHVHISSLPSQTISSIRWAKHMLPHYSGSSGLDKSSQASSITEPGHSSTSGAGYYYTASVMIPVSLPSNSDLAPTFHSCLISRTYALELRLSYRMLNAPVLQQMPTLEVPVKVITWGVQKSDYTSAFRRRVDLAWFPEKPTPNPPGTQQFRVRVLDLVPEPSPMPTLIVPRFRGQGI
;
A
#
# COMPACT_ATOMS: atom_id res chain seq x y z
N MET A 1 13.06 -21.44 -25.22
CA MET A 1 13.77 -22.61 -24.66
C MET A 1 13.54 -22.61 -23.16
N SER A 2 12.56 -23.39 -22.74
CA SER A 2 12.15 -23.60 -21.35
C SER A 2 13.21 -24.45 -20.65
N PRO A 3 13.59 -24.18 -19.39
CA PRO A 3 14.55 -25.02 -18.71
C PRO A 3 13.92 -26.39 -18.48
N THR A 4 14.63 -27.36 -19.02
CA THR A 4 14.32 -28.77 -19.13
C THR A 4 14.12 -29.42 -17.77
N SER A 5 13.01 -30.15 -17.67
CA SER A 5 12.82 -31.30 -16.78
C SER A 5 14.09 -32.16 -16.82
N ARG A 6 14.86 -32.15 -15.72
CA ARG A 6 15.99 -33.07 -15.54
C ARG A 6 15.42 -34.44 -15.16
N SER A 7 15.35 -35.33 -16.15
CA SER A 7 15.14 -36.76 -15.95
C SER A 7 16.39 -37.37 -15.31
N CYS A 8 16.28 -37.82 -14.06
CA CYS A 8 17.25 -38.74 -13.44
C CYS A 8 16.80 -40.20 -13.60
N PRO A 9 17.75 -41.15 -13.67
CA PRO A 9 17.63 -42.40 -14.43
C PRO A 9 16.74 -43.46 -13.76
N LEU A 10 16.34 -44.41 -14.61
CA LEU A 10 15.44 -45.55 -14.35
C LEU A 10 16.07 -46.56 -13.38
N TRP A 11 15.63 -46.54 -12.12
CA TRP A 11 15.60 -47.72 -11.26
C TRP A 11 14.24 -47.78 -10.56
N ASN A 12 13.53 -48.90 -10.76
CA ASN A 12 12.27 -49.33 -10.15
C ASN A 12 11.50 -48.24 -9.36
N ARG A 13 10.83 -47.34 -10.08
CA ARG A 13 9.92 -46.38 -9.42
C ARG A 13 8.65 -47.11 -9.01
N CYS A 14 8.49 -47.33 -7.71
CA CYS A 14 7.14 -47.36 -7.14
C CYS A 14 6.43 -46.06 -7.56
N SER A 15 5.15 -46.14 -7.95
CA SER A 15 4.36 -44.98 -8.34
C SER A 15 4.39 -43.92 -7.23
N ALA A 16 4.74 -42.68 -7.56
CA ALA A 16 4.77 -41.60 -6.58
C ALA A 16 3.36 -41.41 -5.97
N PRO A 17 3.25 -41.13 -4.65
CA PRO A 17 1.95 -40.84 -4.04
C PRO A 17 1.21 -39.72 -4.78
N ASN A 18 -0.08 -39.92 -5.01
CA ASN A 18 -0.96 -38.91 -5.57
C ASN A 18 -1.54 -38.06 -4.43
N ILE A 19 -1.44 -36.74 -4.55
CA ILE A 19 -1.84 -35.77 -3.53
C ILE A 19 -2.91 -34.84 -4.12
N LEU A 20 -4.06 -34.76 -3.46
CA LEU A 20 -5.13 -33.83 -3.77
C LEU A 20 -5.34 -32.84 -2.62
N ILE A 21 -5.25 -31.55 -2.91
CA ILE A 21 -5.47 -30.46 -1.95
C ILE A 21 -6.84 -29.82 -2.21
N GLU A 22 -7.71 -29.82 -1.20
CA GLU A 22 -9.07 -29.24 -1.27
C GLU A 22 -9.23 -28.13 -0.24
N PHE A 23 -9.89 -27.03 -0.63
CA PHE A 23 -10.28 -25.96 0.28
C PHE A 23 -11.68 -26.25 0.79
N GLY A 24 -11.94 -26.08 2.09
CA GLY A 24 -13.25 -26.34 2.70
C GLY A 24 -14.33 -25.40 2.17
N ASN A 25 -14.00 -24.12 1.97
CA ASN A 25 -14.87 -23.12 1.37
C ASN A 25 -14.09 -22.29 0.34
N PRO A 26 -14.01 -22.74 -0.93
CA PRO A 26 -13.21 -22.09 -1.95
C PRO A 26 -13.77 -20.71 -2.29
N ARG A 27 -12.96 -19.66 -2.07
CA ARG A 27 -13.27 -18.27 -2.43
C ARG A 27 -12.36 -17.77 -3.54
N PRO A 28 -12.80 -16.80 -4.37
CA PRO A 28 -11.93 -16.16 -5.35
C PRO A 28 -10.73 -15.44 -4.73
N ARG A 29 -10.89 -14.92 -3.50
CA ARG A 29 -9.82 -14.30 -2.73
C ARG A 29 -10.03 -14.52 -1.23
N TYR A 30 -8.92 -14.59 -0.51
CA TYR A 30 -8.85 -14.66 0.95
C TYR A 30 -8.24 -13.37 1.48
N MET A 31 -8.60 -13.02 2.71
CA MET A 31 -8.05 -11.86 3.41
C MET A 31 -7.16 -12.29 4.57
N THR A 32 -6.23 -11.43 4.98
CA THR A 32 -5.47 -11.65 6.21
C THR A 32 -6.40 -11.67 7.43
N GLY A 33 -6.09 -12.51 8.42
CA GLY A 33 -6.95 -12.78 9.57
C GLY A 33 -8.12 -13.74 9.29
N GLU A 34 -8.43 -14.06 8.03
CA GLU A 34 -9.42 -15.10 7.72
C GLU A 34 -8.85 -16.51 7.94
N ARG A 35 -9.74 -17.42 8.31
CA ARG A 35 -9.44 -18.85 8.41
C ARG A 35 -9.45 -19.47 7.01
N ILE A 36 -8.35 -20.14 6.67
CA ILE A 36 -8.18 -20.93 5.45
C ILE A 36 -8.09 -22.39 5.88
N ASP A 37 -9.19 -23.12 5.75
CA ASP A 37 -9.27 -24.54 6.09
C ASP A 37 -9.52 -25.42 4.85
N GLY A 38 -9.20 -26.70 5.00
CA GLY A 38 -9.38 -27.68 3.96
C GLY A 38 -8.86 -29.05 4.35
N LYS A 39 -8.71 -29.92 3.36
CA LYS A 39 -8.20 -31.28 3.55
C LYS A 39 -7.25 -31.67 2.42
N VAL A 40 -6.28 -32.50 2.78
CA VAL A 40 -5.35 -33.15 1.86
C VAL A 40 -5.73 -34.62 1.78
N THR A 41 -5.86 -35.16 0.58
CA THR A 41 -6.10 -36.59 0.35
C THR A 41 -4.89 -37.20 -0.34
N ILE A 42 -4.33 -38.26 0.23
CA ILE A 42 -3.20 -39.01 -0.31
C ILE A 42 -3.66 -40.40 -0.71
N THR A 43 -3.34 -40.81 -1.93
CA THR A 43 -3.59 -42.16 -2.47
C THR A 43 -2.34 -42.70 -3.14
N VAL A 44 -2.17 -44.02 -3.16
CA VAL A 44 -1.00 -44.68 -3.77
C VAL A 44 -1.44 -45.85 -4.64
N ASP A 45 -0.69 -46.14 -5.70
CA ASP A 45 -0.96 -47.30 -6.58
C ASP A 45 -0.19 -48.56 -6.10
N ALA A 46 0.85 -48.37 -5.29
CA ALA A 46 1.63 -49.43 -4.66
C ALA A 46 1.84 -49.13 -3.18
N GLU A 47 2.08 -50.18 -2.38
CA GLU A 47 2.37 -50.01 -0.96
C GLU A 47 3.62 -49.14 -0.78
N THR A 48 3.45 -47.99 -0.11
CA THR A 48 4.48 -46.95 -0.05
C THR A 48 4.79 -46.61 1.40
N LYS A 49 6.02 -46.90 1.84
CA LYS A 49 6.52 -46.51 3.16
C LYS A 49 6.88 -45.02 3.16
N PHE A 50 6.43 -44.29 4.17
CA PHE A 50 6.72 -42.87 4.33
C PHE A 50 7.19 -42.60 5.77
N SER A 51 7.92 -41.52 5.96
CA SER A 51 8.35 -41.05 7.29
C SER A 51 7.41 -39.97 7.81
N GLU A 52 7.12 -38.96 7.00
CA GLU A 52 6.39 -37.76 7.42
C GLU A 52 5.56 -37.20 6.27
N VAL A 53 4.41 -36.60 6.62
CA VAL A 53 3.64 -35.74 5.73
C VAL A 53 3.74 -34.33 6.30
N ASN A 54 4.23 -33.38 5.50
CA ASN A 54 4.28 -31.97 5.87
C ASN A 54 3.25 -31.20 5.05
N ILE A 55 2.42 -30.41 5.72
CA ILE A 55 1.46 -29.51 5.11
C ILE A 55 1.83 -28.09 5.57
N SER A 56 2.12 -27.20 4.64
CA SER A 56 2.52 -25.84 4.95
C SER A 56 1.77 -24.81 4.09
N LEU A 57 1.62 -23.60 4.61
CA LEU A 57 1.23 -22.41 3.87
C LEU A 57 2.48 -21.56 3.63
N GLU A 58 2.83 -21.34 2.37
CA GLU A 58 4.01 -20.59 1.96
C GLU A 58 3.61 -19.30 1.24
N GLY A 59 4.25 -18.20 1.61
CA GLY A 59 4.21 -16.91 0.90
C GLY A 59 5.60 -16.59 0.36
N SER A 60 5.71 -16.38 -0.95
CA SER A 60 7.00 -16.08 -1.59
C SER A 60 6.91 -14.95 -2.60
N SER A 61 8.02 -14.23 -2.76
CA SER A 61 8.20 -13.19 -3.76
C SER A 61 9.30 -13.60 -4.73
N ARG A 62 9.09 -13.36 -6.03
CA ARG A 62 10.03 -13.65 -7.10
C ARG A 62 10.16 -12.44 -7.99
N VAL A 63 11.38 -12.11 -8.37
CA VAL A 63 11.71 -11.01 -9.28
C VAL A 63 12.61 -11.55 -10.37
N ASN A 64 12.33 -11.16 -11.61
CA ASN A 64 13.22 -11.38 -12.75
C ASN A 64 13.43 -10.04 -13.46
N LEU A 65 14.68 -9.58 -13.50
CA LEU A 65 15.11 -8.39 -14.23
C LEU A 65 15.37 -8.73 -15.69
N LEU A 66 14.96 -7.83 -16.59
CA LEU A 66 15.30 -7.92 -18.00
C LEU A 66 16.70 -7.35 -18.19
N GLN A 67 17.70 -8.21 -18.37
CA GLN A 67 19.06 -7.80 -18.68
C GLN A 67 19.44 -8.13 -20.13
N PRO A 68 20.34 -7.36 -20.76
CA PRO A 68 20.92 -7.70 -22.05
C PRO A 68 21.60 -9.08 -22.01
N ILE A 69 21.57 -9.80 -23.13
CA ILE A 69 22.10 -11.18 -23.27
C ILE A 69 23.60 -11.28 -22.93
N THR A 70 24.32 -10.15 -22.92
CA THR A 70 25.77 -10.07 -22.71
C THR A 70 26.21 -10.22 -21.25
N THR A 71 25.31 -10.16 -20.27
CA THR A 71 25.65 -10.26 -18.84
C THR A 71 25.28 -11.61 -18.24
N GLN A 72 26.28 -12.42 -17.84
CA GLN A 72 26.11 -13.76 -17.21
C GLN A 72 25.69 -13.71 -15.72
N ARG A 73 24.90 -12.71 -15.30
CA ARG A 73 24.52 -12.55 -13.89
C ARG A 73 23.19 -13.24 -13.60
N GLU A 74 22.99 -13.70 -12.38
CA GLU A 74 21.66 -14.12 -11.90
C GLU A 74 20.66 -12.99 -12.12
N THR A 75 19.74 -13.21 -13.07
CA THR A 75 18.75 -12.22 -13.49
C THR A 75 17.52 -12.19 -12.59
N GLY A 76 17.46 -13.01 -11.53
CA GLY A 76 16.31 -13.08 -10.64
C GLY A 76 16.67 -13.29 -9.17
N ALA A 77 15.70 -13.01 -8.30
CA ALA A 77 15.77 -13.21 -6.87
C ALA A 77 14.46 -13.81 -6.37
N SER A 78 14.54 -14.67 -5.37
CA SER A 78 13.38 -15.27 -4.70
C SER A 78 13.52 -15.14 -3.20
N HIS A 79 12.41 -14.86 -2.53
CA HIS A 79 12.38 -14.75 -1.07
C HIS A 79 11.06 -15.30 -0.53
N THR A 80 11.14 -16.39 0.23
CA THR A 80 10.03 -16.92 1.03
C THR A 80 9.95 -16.13 2.33
N PHE A 81 8.90 -15.34 2.50
CA PHE A 81 8.74 -14.41 3.62
C PHE A 81 7.76 -14.93 4.68
N LEU A 82 6.99 -15.97 4.35
CA LEU A 82 6.02 -16.63 5.23
C LEU A 82 6.06 -18.14 5.00
N THR A 83 6.19 -18.89 6.10
CA THR A 83 5.98 -20.34 6.15
C THR A 83 5.22 -20.63 7.44
N LEU A 84 4.04 -21.26 7.32
CA LEU A 84 3.25 -21.74 8.45
C LEU A 84 3.08 -23.24 8.29
N ASP A 85 3.48 -24.02 9.28
CA ASP A 85 3.39 -25.48 9.24
C ASP A 85 2.14 -25.96 10.00
N GLN A 86 1.42 -26.92 9.42
CA GLN A 86 0.33 -27.63 10.07
C GLN A 86 0.91 -28.88 10.75
N PRO A 87 0.97 -28.92 12.09
CA PRO A 87 1.38 -30.14 12.78
C PRO A 87 0.34 -31.25 12.54
N ILE A 88 0.82 -32.46 12.33
CA ILE A 88 0.02 -33.68 12.20
C ILE A 88 0.35 -34.59 13.37
N ASP A 89 -0.62 -34.85 14.23
CA ASP A 89 -0.41 -35.74 15.38
C ASP A 89 -0.11 -37.16 14.93
N GLU A 90 0.76 -37.84 15.69
CA GLU A 90 1.15 -39.24 15.48
C GLU A 90 -0.05 -40.18 15.32
N VAL A 91 -1.13 -39.91 16.05
CA VAL A 91 -2.38 -40.69 16.02
C VAL A 91 -3.12 -40.63 14.68
N ASN A 92 -2.89 -39.58 13.88
CA ASN A 92 -3.52 -39.41 12.57
C ASN A 92 -2.75 -40.15 11.46
N TYR A 93 -1.55 -40.65 11.74
CA TYR A 93 -0.83 -41.49 10.80
C TYR A 93 -1.33 -42.94 10.86
N PRO A 94 -1.29 -43.68 9.72
CA PRO A 94 -1.40 -45.13 9.77
C PRO A 94 -0.32 -45.71 10.69
N ALA A 95 -0.73 -46.59 11.60
CA ALA A 95 0.17 -47.22 12.58
C ALA A 95 1.42 -47.88 11.97
N SER A 96 1.32 -48.36 10.72
CA SER A 96 2.43 -48.98 9.99
C SER A 96 3.37 -48.01 9.30
N ARG A 97 3.07 -46.70 9.24
CA ARG A 97 3.79 -45.70 8.41
C ARG A 97 3.88 -46.09 6.94
N VAL A 98 2.81 -46.72 6.46
CA VAL A 98 2.71 -47.23 5.09
C VAL A 98 1.35 -46.87 4.51
N PHE A 99 1.38 -46.23 3.34
CA PHE A 99 0.20 -46.02 2.51
C PHE A 99 -0.08 -47.27 1.69
N ARG A 100 -1.34 -47.71 1.65
CA ARG A 100 -1.77 -48.90 0.92
C ARG A 100 -2.67 -48.54 -0.26
N PRO A 101 -2.57 -49.27 -1.38
CA PRO A 101 -3.47 -49.10 -2.52
C PRO A 101 -4.94 -49.27 -2.13
N GLY A 102 -5.82 -48.52 -2.79
CA GLY A 102 -7.27 -48.55 -2.55
C GLY A 102 -7.73 -47.83 -1.29
N LYS A 103 -6.82 -47.28 -0.47
CA LYS A 103 -7.16 -46.46 0.70
C LYS A 103 -6.79 -44.99 0.46
N ALA A 104 -7.72 -44.11 0.83
CA ALA A 104 -7.50 -42.66 0.84
C ALA A 104 -7.17 -42.19 2.26
N TYR A 105 -6.03 -41.53 2.42
CA TYR A 105 -5.58 -40.97 3.70
C TYR A 105 -5.84 -39.48 3.72
N GLN A 106 -6.58 -39.00 4.72
CA GLN A 106 -7.03 -37.61 4.79
C GLN A 106 -6.38 -36.87 5.95
N PHE A 107 -5.84 -35.69 5.65
CA PHE A 107 -5.19 -34.81 6.63
C PHE A 107 -5.84 -33.42 6.55
N PRO A 108 -6.62 -33.02 7.56
CA PRO A 108 -7.19 -31.68 7.60
C PRO A 108 -6.10 -30.63 7.88
N TYR A 109 -6.29 -29.43 7.36
CA TYR A 109 -5.41 -28.29 7.67
C TYR A 109 -6.24 -27.04 7.98
N THR A 110 -5.66 -26.14 8.76
CA THR A 110 -6.23 -24.82 9.03
C THR A 110 -5.11 -23.81 9.24
N PHE A 111 -5.13 -22.75 8.44
CA PHE A 111 -4.19 -21.65 8.55
C PHE A 111 -4.90 -20.31 8.73
N VAL A 112 -4.21 -19.34 9.33
CA VAL A 112 -4.60 -17.94 9.38
C VAL A 112 -3.39 -17.11 8.98
N VAL A 113 -3.50 -16.35 7.89
CA VAL A 113 -2.41 -15.47 7.46
C VAL A 113 -2.42 -14.21 8.34
N PRO A 114 -1.34 -13.88 9.06
CA PRO A 114 -1.31 -12.72 9.94
C PRO A 114 -1.32 -11.40 9.14
N ASN A 115 -1.65 -10.28 9.77
CA ASN A 115 -1.54 -8.96 9.15
C ASN A 115 -0.07 -8.49 9.04
N ARG A 116 0.78 -8.95 9.96
CA ARG A 116 2.21 -8.65 10.00
C ARG A 116 3.06 -9.92 10.12
N LEU A 117 4.16 -9.95 9.39
CA LEU A 117 5.21 -10.94 9.42
C LEU A 117 6.15 -10.69 10.62
N PRO A 118 6.76 -11.75 11.18
CA PRO A 118 7.82 -11.59 12.16
C PRO A 118 8.98 -10.73 11.63
N LEU A 119 9.59 -9.90 12.48
CA LEU A 119 10.70 -9.01 12.09
C LEU A 119 11.90 -9.75 11.46
N LYS A 120 12.08 -11.04 11.78
CA LYS A 120 13.13 -11.88 11.19
C LYS A 120 12.87 -12.27 9.73
N SER A 121 11.67 -12.06 9.20
CA SER A 121 11.34 -12.32 7.79
C SER A 121 12.09 -11.38 6.82
N CYS A 122 12.71 -10.29 7.30
CA CYS A 122 13.65 -9.47 6.53
C CYS A 122 14.93 -9.28 7.36
N SER A 123 16.02 -9.95 6.99
CA SER A 123 17.30 -9.94 7.74
C SER A 123 18.29 -8.86 7.31
N HIS A 124 17.83 -7.86 6.54
CA HIS A 124 18.69 -6.81 5.99
C HIS A 124 18.57 -5.49 6.78
N ARG A 125 19.65 -4.71 6.79
CA ARG A 125 19.71 -3.42 7.48
C ARG A 125 18.99 -2.35 6.65
N THR A 126 17.91 -1.78 7.16
CA THR A 126 17.19 -0.64 6.55
C THR A 126 17.72 0.68 7.09
N ALA A 127 17.59 1.75 6.30
CA ALA A 127 17.99 3.11 6.69
C ALA A 127 17.01 3.76 7.68
N ASP A 128 15.75 3.33 7.67
CA ASP A 128 14.66 3.88 8.47
C ASP A 128 13.83 2.76 9.11
N THR A 129 13.42 2.96 10.37
CA THR A 129 12.53 2.09 11.16
C THR A 129 11.14 1.95 10.54
N ILE A 130 10.66 3.00 9.86
CA ILE A 130 9.36 3.02 9.19
C ILE A 130 9.33 2.01 8.04
N ILE A 131 10.44 1.87 7.31
CA ILE A 131 10.58 0.91 6.20
C ILE A 131 10.64 -0.51 6.76
N THR A 132 11.37 -0.73 7.85
CA THR A 132 11.39 -2.03 8.55
C THR A 132 9.97 -2.45 8.91
N GLN A 133 9.17 -1.53 9.46
CA GLN A 133 7.79 -1.80 9.83
C GLN A 133 6.91 -2.05 8.60
N ALA A 134 7.09 -1.29 7.52
CA ALA A 134 6.37 -1.53 6.27
C ALA A 134 6.67 -2.92 5.68
N HIS A 135 7.93 -3.37 5.76
CA HIS A 135 8.35 -4.71 5.31
C HIS A 135 7.77 -5.85 6.14
N THR A 136 7.26 -5.56 7.35
CA THR A 136 6.49 -6.54 8.12
C THR A 136 5.06 -6.69 7.62
N GLU A 137 4.52 -5.78 6.82
CA GLU A 137 3.16 -5.94 6.32
C GLU A 137 3.11 -7.05 5.26
N VAL A 138 2.13 -7.94 5.39
CA VAL A 138 1.96 -9.03 4.42
C VAL A 138 1.62 -8.43 3.04
N PRO A 139 2.37 -8.74 1.97
CA PRO A 139 2.11 -8.19 0.66
C PRO A 139 0.90 -8.87 -0.02
N PRO A 140 0.18 -8.20 -0.93
CA PRO A 140 -0.88 -8.82 -1.72
C PRO A 140 -0.33 -9.84 -2.70
N THR A 141 -1.17 -10.81 -3.08
CA THR A 141 -0.92 -11.59 -4.29
C THR A 141 -0.75 -10.63 -5.46
N LEU A 142 0.34 -10.78 -6.19
CA LEU A 142 0.69 -9.90 -7.29
C LEU A 142 1.32 -10.72 -8.40
N HIS A 143 0.84 -10.54 -9.63
CA HIS A 143 1.49 -11.10 -10.80
C HIS A 143 1.70 -10.01 -11.85
N LEU A 144 2.96 -9.70 -12.15
CA LEU A 144 3.32 -8.69 -13.14
C LEU A 144 4.07 -9.35 -14.31
N ARG A 145 3.44 -9.32 -15.49
CA ARG A 145 4.06 -9.73 -16.76
C ARG A 145 4.28 -8.53 -17.66
N ASN A 146 5.30 -8.62 -18.50
CA ASN A 146 5.44 -7.77 -19.68
C ASN A 146 5.63 -8.70 -20.89
N LEU A 147 4.68 -8.64 -21.83
CA LEU A 147 4.57 -9.60 -22.93
C LEU A 147 4.53 -11.04 -22.38
N SER A 148 5.49 -11.89 -22.75
CA SER A 148 5.61 -13.29 -22.29
C SER A 148 6.48 -13.47 -21.04
N GLN A 149 7.09 -12.40 -20.52
CA GLN A 149 8.06 -12.48 -19.42
C GLN A 149 7.44 -12.08 -18.08
N ASN A 150 7.67 -12.91 -17.04
CA ASN A 150 7.28 -12.60 -15.66
C ASN A 150 8.32 -11.69 -15.03
N LEU A 151 7.96 -10.43 -14.75
CA LEU A 151 8.85 -9.45 -14.14
C LEU A 151 8.93 -9.63 -12.63
N CYS A 152 7.78 -9.75 -11.97
CA CYS A 152 7.72 -10.07 -10.56
C CYS A 152 6.41 -10.76 -10.19
N GLU A 153 6.47 -11.55 -9.12
CA GLU A 153 5.37 -12.35 -8.62
C GLU A 153 5.41 -12.39 -7.09
N ILE A 154 4.24 -12.33 -6.46
CA ILE A 154 4.01 -12.62 -5.06
C ILE A 154 2.89 -13.65 -5.02
N CYS A 155 3.21 -14.84 -4.55
CA CYS A 155 2.29 -15.96 -4.54
C CYS A 155 2.15 -16.57 -3.15
N TYR A 156 0.95 -17.08 -2.89
CA TYR A 156 0.62 -17.85 -1.70
C TYR A 156 0.09 -19.21 -2.12
N LEU A 157 0.56 -20.26 -1.45
CA LEU A 157 0.18 -21.63 -1.76
C LEU A 157 0.10 -22.49 -0.51
N ILE A 158 -0.73 -23.52 -0.57
CA ILE A 158 -0.67 -24.66 0.35
C ILE A 158 0.23 -25.69 -0.31
N ARG A 159 1.34 -26.06 0.34
CA ARG A 159 2.26 -27.10 -0.10
C ARG A 159 2.07 -28.35 0.75
N VAL A 160 2.12 -29.50 0.13
CA VAL A 160 2.12 -30.80 0.78
C VAL A 160 3.32 -31.58 0.27
N THR A 161 4.17 -32.03 1.18
CA THR A 161 5.28 -32.93 0.86
C THR A 161 5.15 -34.23 1.63
N VAL A 162 5.36 -35.34 0.93
CA VAL A 162 5.41 -36.68 1.52
C VAL A 162 6.87 -37.12 1.49
N CYS A 163 7.45 -37.32 2.67
CA CYS A 163 8.84 -37.74 2.81
C CYS A 163 8.93 -39.27 3.02
N GLY A 164 9.94 -39.87 2.42
CA GLY A 164 10.40 -41.24 2.65
C GLY A 164 11.72 -41.27 3.42
N GLN A 165 12.15 -42.46 3.79
CA GLN A 165 13.42 -42.68 4.50
C GLN A 165 14.44 -43.29 3.53
N ILE A 166 15.61 -42.66 3.39
CA ILE A 166 16.70 -43.24 2.59
C ILE A 166 17.36 -44.35 3.41
N THR A 167 17.44 -45.55 2.83
CA THR A 167 17.93 -46.76 3.49
C THR A 167 19.41 -46.73 3.91
N ASN A 168 20.20 -45.80 3.37
CA ASN A 168 21.66 -45.73 3.59
C ASN A 168 22.13 -44.60 4.53
N ASN A 169 21.26 -43.68 4.97
CA ASN A 169 21.63 -42.69 5.98
C ASN A 169 20.38 -42.13 6.68
N ASN A 170 20.26 -42.34 8.00
CA ASN A 170 19.05 -42.02 8.78
C ASN A 170 18.69 -40.52 8.80
N GLU A 171 19.60 -39.64 8.37
CA GLU A 171 19.40 -38.18 8.38
C GLU A 171 18.86 -37.62 7.06
N LYS A 172 18.97 -38.35 5.95
CA LYS A 172 18.58 -37.84 4.63
C LYS A 172 17.19 -38.35 4.25
N ARG A 173 16.21 -37.45 4.27
CA ARG A 173 14.82 -37.72 3.85
C ARG A 173 14.70 -37.53 2.33
N GLU A 174 14.01 -38.44 1.66
CA GLU A 174 13.69 -38.33 0.23
C GLU A 174 12.27 -37.80 0.06
N ILE A 175 12.04 -36.88 -0.88
CA ILE A 175 10.69 -36.41 -1.18
C ILE A 175 10.05 -37.41 -2.15
N LEU A 176 9.06 -38.16 -1.68
CA LEU A 176 8.31 -39.14 -2.47
C LEU A 176 7.26 -38.45 -3.35
N ALA A 177 6.66 -37.36 -2.87
CA ALA A 177 5.72 -36.53 -3.60
C ALA A 177 5.70 -35.10 -3.06
N ASP A 178 5.46 -34.13 -3.95
CA ASP A 178 5.35 -32.69 -3.66
C ASP A 178 4.20 -32.13 -4.51
N CYS A 179 3.22 -31.51 -3.84
CA CYS A 179 2.06 -30.91 -4.48
C CYS A 179 1.79 -29.53 -3.86
N ALA A 180 1.45 -28.56 -4.69
CA ALA A 180 1.12 -27.22 -4.23
C ALA A 180 -0.16 -26.70 -4.89
N LYS A 181 -0.99 -26.00 -4.10
CA LYS A 181 -2.21 -25.35 -4.59
C LYS A 181 -2.20 -23.86 -4.25
N PRO A 182 -2.15 -22.97 -5.26
CA PRO A 182 -2.12 -21.53 -5.02
C PRO A 182 -3.49 -20.98 -4.62
N PHE A 183 -3.50 -19.85 -3.94
CA PHE A 183 -4.68 -19.06 -3.66
C PHE A 183 -4.37 -17.56 -3.71
N HIS A 184 -5.40 -16.73 -3.89
CA HIS A 184 -5.25 -15.28 -3.98
C HIS A 184 -5.49 -14.64 -2.61
N LEU A 185 -4.51 -13.89 -2.10
CA LEU A 185 -4.56 -13.18 -0.83
C LEU A 185 -4.61 -11.65 -1.05
N VAL A 186 -5.52 -10.99 -0.35
CA VAL A 186 -5.60 -9.54 -0.25
C VAL A 186 -5.44 -9.12 1.22
N PRO A 187 -4.32 -8.50 1.60
CA PRO A 187 -4.08 -8.01 2.95
C PRO A 187 -5.15 -7.02 3.37
N VAL A 188 -5.58 -7.07 4.61
CA VAL A 188 -6.49 -6.10 5.21
C VAL A 188 -5.66 -5.01 5.87
N HIS A 189 -6.04 -3.77 5.63
CA HIS A 189 -5.49 -2.66 6.36
C HIS A 189 -6.09 -2.63 7.78
N GLU A 190 -5.29 -2.89 8.81
CA GLU A 190 -5.70 -2.67 10.19
C GLU A 190 -5.88 -1.17 10.42
N GLY A 191 -7.13 -0.74 10.55
CA GLY A 191 -7.50 0.62 10.93
C GLY A 191 -7.15 0.90 12.39
N GLY A 192 -5.85 0.95 12.71
CA GLY A 192 -5.32 1.48 13.95
C GLY A 192 -4.96 2.96 13.78
N LEU A 193 -5.33 3.78 14.76
CA LEU A 193 -5.08 5.22 14.87
C LEU A 193 -3.57 5.58 14.97
N PHE A 194 -2.77 5.19 13.98
CA PHE A 194 -1.36 5.56 13.87
C PHE A 194 -1.05 6.00 12.44
N PHE A 195 -1.72 7.06 12.00
CA PHE A 195 -1.18 7.94 10.96
C PHE A 195 -0.90 9.31 11.59
N SER A 196 0.05 9.32 12.50
CA SER A 196 0.91 10.47 12.71
C SER A 196 2.32 10.00 12.39
N SER A 197 2.67 10.04 11.11
CA SER A 197 4.08 10.10 10.73
C SER A 197 4.65 11.37 11.36
N PRO A 198 5.69 11.29 12.20
CA PRO A 198 6.47 12.47 12.52
C PRO A 198 7.30 12.80 11.27
N GLU A 199 6.77 13.72 10.48
CA GLU A 199 7.51 14.76 9.78
C GLU A 199 8.64 14.32 8.80
N LYS A 200 8.23 14.06 7.55
CA LYS A 200 8.65 14.99 6.48
C LYS A 200 7.41 15.78 6.06
N PRO A 201 7.31 17.10 6.29
CA PRO A 201 6.06 17.87 6.16
C PRO A 201 5.44 17.96 4.75
N ASN A 202 5.97 17.23 3.75
CA ASN A 202 5.63 17.39 2.34
C ASN A 202 5.24 16.09 1.62
N MET A 203 5.06 14.95 2.32
CA MET A 203 4.85 13.69 1.59
C MET A 203 3.47 13.61 0.94
N ASP A 204 2.40 14.04 1.61
CA ASP A 204 1.02 14.02 1.06
C ASP A 204 0.63 15.33 0.34
N ARG A 205 1.63 16.20 0.11
CA ARG A 205 1.42 17.53 -0.43
C ARG A 205 2.39 17.79 -1.58
N SER A 206 1.84 17.86 -2.78
CA SER A 206 2.59 18.24 -3.96
C SER A 206 2.45 19.73 -4.20
N SER A 207 3.51 20.40 -4.66
CA SER A 207 3.44 21.80 -5.08
C SER A 207 4.22 22.06 -6.35
N ILE A 208 3.68 22.92 -7.20
CA ILE A 208 4.34 23.37 -8.42
C ILE A 208 4.16 24.87 -8.59
N VAL A 209 5.21 25.53 -9.07
CA VAL A 209 5.22 26.95 -9.34
C VAL A 209 5.53 27.17 -10.81
N ARG A 210 4.70 27.96 -11.50
CA ARG A 210 4.90 28.28 -12.90
C ARG A 210 4.81 29.78 -13.16
N GLU A 211 5.80 30.29 -13.88
CA GLU A 211 5.73 31.62 -14.47
C GLU A 211 4.76 31.65 -15.65
N VAL A 212 3.80 32.56 -15.60
CA VAL A 212 2.81 32.77 -16.67
C VAL A 212 3.34 33.86 -17.59
N LYS A 213 3.47 33.56 -18.89
CA LYS A 213 4.00 34.49 -19.89
C LYS A 213 2.95 34.85 -20.94
N SER A 214 3.03 36.09 -21.42
CA SER A 214 2.26 36.59 -22.55
C SER A 214 2.72 35.92 -23.84
N GLN A 215 1.78 35.53 -24.71
CA GLN A 215 2.08 34.88 -25.98
C GLN A 215 2.59 35.86 -27.04
N TRP A 216 2.17 37.13 -26.99
CA TRP A 216 2.50 38.13 -28.00
C TRP A 216 3.84 38.84 -27.73
N LYS A 217 4.29 38.92 -26.47
CA LYS A 217 5.54 39.63 -26.10
C LYS A 217 6.52 38.85 -25.21
N ARG A 218 6.23 37.57 -24.90
CA ARG A 218 6.99 36.75 -23.92
C ARG A 218 7.22 37.41 -22.55
N GLN A 219 6.46 38.46 -22.22
CA GLN A 219 6.56 39.19 -20.96
C GLN A 219 5.90 38.38 -19.83
N ALA A 220 6.52 38.40 -18.64
CA ALA A 220 5.97 37.78 -17.44
C ALA A 220 4.68 38.50 -17.00
N LEU A 221 3.61 37.73 -16.87
CA LEU A 221 2.27 38.18 -16.45
C LEU A 221 2.01 37.92 -14.96
N GLY A 222 2.76 37.00 -14.36
CA GLY A 222 2.61 36.58 -12.98
C GLY A 222 3.16 35.19 -12.73
N GLN A 223 3.04 34.74 -11.49
CA GLN A 223 3.44 33.42 -11.04
C GLN A 223 2.22 32.67 -10.52
N LEU A 224 1.91 31.52 -11.11
CA LEU A 224 0.85 30.62 -10.68
C LEU A 224 1.45 29.48 -9.88
N LYS A 225 1.08 29.39 -8.61
CA LYS A 225 1.43 28.32 -7.66
C LYS A 225 0.22 27.42 -7.49
N ALA A 226 0.45 26.12 -7.52
CA ALA A 226 -0.55 25.10 -7.26
C ALA A 226 -0.04 24.14 -6.20
N VAL A 227 -0.91 23.75 -5.28
CA VAL A 227 -0.66 22.82 -4.19
C VAL A 227 -1.80 21.82 -4.17
N ALA A 228 -1.50 20.52 -4.19
CA ALA A 228 -2.53 19.49 -4.05
C ALA A 228 -2.20 18.47 -2.97
N SER A 229 -3.24 18.00 -2.30
CA SER A 229 -3.16 17.00 -1.24
C SER A 229 -4.37 16.07 -1.27
N THR A 230 -4.14 14.81 -0.93
CA THR A 230 -5.20 13.82 -0.74
C THR A 230 -5.71 13.88 0.70
N LEU A 231 -7.02 13.70 0.89
CA LEU A 231 -7.61 13.71 2.24
C LEU A 231 -7.79 12.32 2.82
N GLN A 232 -7.89 11.31 1.95
CA GLN A 232 -8.13 9.93 2.35
C GLN A 232 -7.46 8.95 1.39
N PRO A 233 -7.05 7.77 1.88
CA PRO A 233 -6.62 6.69 1.02
C PRO A 233 -7.77 6.18 0.15
N ILE A 234 -7.42 5.61 -1.00
CA ILE A 234 -8.33 4.92 -1.91
C ILE A 234 -8.75 3.62 -1.26
N GLN A 235 -10.04 3.41 -1.12
CA GLN A 235 -10.59 2.15 -0.64
C GLN A 235 -10.97 1.26 -1.81
N VAL A 236 -10.36 0.08 -1.91
CA VAL A 236 -10.76 -0.92 -2.90
C VAL A 236 -11.94 -1.72 -2.33
N PRO A 237 -13.06 -1.82 -3.05
CA PRO A 237 -14.23 -2.56 -2.57
C PRO A 237 -13.90 -4.03 -2.28
N SER A 238 -14.45 -4.55 -1.18
CA SER A 238 -14.42 -5.99 -0.87
C SER A 238 -15.38 -6.75 -1.81
N PRO A 239 -15.08 -7.99 -2.23
CA PRO A 239 -15.96 -8.76 -3.09
C PRO A 239 -17.32 -9.01 -2.43
N GLY A 240 -18.40 -8.69 -3.13
CA GLY A 240 -19.76 -8.97 -2.70
C GLY A 240 -20.62 -7.73 -2.43
N LEU A 241 -20.06 -6.52 -2.44
CA LEU A 241 -20.83 -5.28 -2.41
C LEU A 241 -20.85 -4.66 -3.82
N PRO A 242 -22.01 -4.51 -4.47
CA PRO A 242 -22.10 -3.74 -5.71
C PRO A 242 -21.79 -2.29 -5.35
N THR A 243 -20.57 -1.84 -5.61
CA THR A 243 -20.21 -0.45 -5.29
C THR A 243 -19.89 0.28 -6.58
N ASN A 244 -20.70 1.33 -6.77
CA ASN A 244 -20.45 2.44 -7.67
C ASN A 244 -19.01 2.94 -7.51
N THR A 245 -18.51 3.58 -8.57
CA THR A 245 -17.25 4.32 -8.66
C THR A 245 -16.62 4.70 -7.31
N VAL A 246 -15.37 4.26 -7.08
CA VAL A 246 -14.59 4.70 -5.92
C VAL A 246 -14.24 6.16 -6.12
N ASP A 247 -14.86 7.05 -5.34
CA ASP A 247 -14.64 8.49 -5.39
C ASP A 247 -13.63 8.93 -4.35
N ILE A 248 -12.53 9.52 -4.81
CA ILE A 248 -11.48 10.11 -3.96
C ILE A 248 -11.57 11.61 -4.09
N HIS A 249 -11.45 12.35 -2.99
CA HIS A 249 -11.39 13.81 -3.06
C HIS A 249 -9.96 14.31 -2.94
N VAL A 250 -9.54 15.09 -3.93
CA VAL A 250 -8.24 15.78 -3.91
C VAL A 250 -8.47 17.27 -3.75
N ALA A 251 -7.85 17.84 -2.71
CA ALA A 251 -7.87 19.27 -2.48
C ALA A 251 -6.77 19.93 -3.34
N LEU A 252 -7.13 20.90 -4.16
CA LEU A 252 -6.20 21.71 -4.95
C LEU A 252 -6.34 23.18 -4.56
N GLN A 253 -5.26 23.75 -4.07
CA GLN A 253 -5.12 25.16 -3.73
C GLN A 253 -4.26 25.87 -4.77
N LEU A 254 -4.75 26.98 -5.28
CA LEU A 254 -4.09 27.80 -6.29
C LEU A 254 -3.80 29.19 -5.73
N ARG A 255 -2.64 29.74 -6.09
CA ARG A 255 -2.24 31.11 -5.80
C ARG A 255 -1.66 31.74 -7.04
N PHE A 256 -2.14 32.92 -7.41
CA PHE A 256 -1.57 33.70 -8.51
C PHE A 256 -1.00 35.01 -7.96
N ASP A 257 0.31 35.18 -8.10
CA ASP A 257 1.04 36.40 -7.79
C ASP A 257 1.17 37.21 -9.09
N PRO A 258 0.38 38.28 -9.30
CA PRO A 258 0.35 39.00 -10.57
C PRO A 258 1.57 39.91 -10.73
N VAL A 259 1.97 40.13 -11.99
CA VAL A 259 2.84 41.25 -12.36
C VAL A 259 1.95 42.42 -12.75
N ARG A 260 2.08 43.55 -12.04
CA ARG A 260 1.22 44.75 -12.21
C ARG A 260 -0.26 44.38 -12.06
N ASP A 261 -1.15 45.05 -12.79
CA ASP A 261 -2.61 44.86 -12.72
C ASP A 261 -3.16 43.74 -13.58
N THR A 262 -2.38 42.65 -13.70
CA THR A 262 -2.80 41.51 -14.51
C THR A 262 -3.87 40.68 -13.77
N PRO A 263 -5.03 40.41 -14.40
CA PRO A 263 -6.05 39.56 -13.80
C PRO A 263 -5.60 38.08 -13.75
N PRO A 264 -6.14 37.29 -12.80
CA PRO A 264 -5.76 35.89 -12.67
C PRO A 264 -6.24 35.06 -13.87
N PRO A 265 -5.56 33.92 -14.16
CA PRO A 265 -5.94 33.03 -15.25
C PRO A 265 -7.35 32.44 -15.06
N ARG A 266 -8.11 32.33 -16.14
CA ARG A 266 -9.37 31.60 -16.16
C ARG A 266 -9.10 30.11 -16.21
N LEU A 267 -9.47 29.41 -15.16
CA LEU A 267 -9.35 27.96 -15.07
C LEU A 267 -10.33 27.29 -16.04
N ALA A 268 -9.97 26.15 -16.63
CA ALA A 268 -10.81 25.46 -17.61
C ALA A 268 -11.12 24.02 -17.19
N LYS A 269 -10.12 23.14 -17.28
CA LYS A 269 -10.26 21.71 -16.99
C LYS A 269 -9.07 21.17 -16.20
N ILE A 270 -9.33 20.14 -15.41
CA ILE A 270 -8.32 19.28 -14.80
C ILE A 270 -8.36 17.93 -15.49
N HIS A 271 -7.19 17.43 -15.86
CA HIS A 271 -7.01 16.10 -16.43
C HIS A 271 -6.26 15.23 -15.41
N PRO A 272 -7.00 14.44 -14.62
CA PRO A 272 -6.39 13.50 -13.67
C PRO A 272 -5.92 12.22 -14.38
N THR A 273 -4.78 11.71 -13.96
CA THR A 273 -4.20 10.45 -14.44
C THR A 273 -3.67 9.66 -13.25
N LEU A 274 -4.09 8.40 -13.12
CA LEU A 274 -3.55 7.50 -12.10
C LEU A 274 -2.27 6.83 -12.62
N LYS A 275 -1.19 6.97 -11.86
CA LYS A 275 0.10 6.31 -12.09
C LYS A 275 0.30 5.22 -11.05
N GLN A 276 0.28 3.97 -11.49
CA GLN A 276 0.61 2.80 -10.68
C GLN A 276 2.06 2.42 -10.95
N SER A 277 2.91 2.49 -9.93
CA SER A 277 4.32 2.15 -10.01
C SER A 277 4.60 0.84 -9.27
N THR A 278 5.15 -0.14 -9.96
CA THR A 278 5.61 -1.41 -9.36
C THR A 278 7.13 -1.47 -9.47
N LEU A 279 7.79 -1.50 -8.33
CA LEU A 279 9.23 -1.34 -8.21
C LEU A 279 9.78 -2.63 -7.62
N PHE A 280 10.70 -3.26 -8.31
CA PHE A 280 11.19 -4.59 -7.95
C PHE A 280 12.72 -4.64 -8.05
N SER A 281 13.35 -5.44 -7.20
CA SER A 281 14.81 -5.54 -7.14
C SER A 281 15.26 -6.96 -6.86
N THR A 282 16.48 -7.29 -7.32
CA THR A 282 17.17 -8.54 -6.95
C THR A 282 17.90 -8.43 -5.62
N LYS A 283 17.88 -7.26 -4.98
CA LYS A 283 18.45 -7.01 -3.65
C LYS A 283 17.38 -6.46 -2.71
N PRO A 284 17.46 -6.76 -1.40
CA PRO A 284 16.55 -6.16 -0.43
C PRO A 284 16.61 -4.62 -0.45
N GLN A 285 15.44 -3.97 -0.44
CA GLN A 285 15.33 -2.52 -0.49
C GLN A 285 15.55 -1.90 0.89
N ASN A 286 16.55 -1.02 1.04
CA ASN A 286 16.85 -0.39 2.33
C ASN A 286 16.24 1.00 2.51
N ASP A 287 15.62 1.54 1.45
CA ASP A 287 15.08 2.90 1.38
C ASP A 287 13.77 2.89 0.59
N TYR A 288 12.91 3.90 0.79
CA TYR A 288 11.69 4.06 0.02
C TYR A 288 12.07 4.24 -1.45
N PRO A 289 11.41 3.52 -2.37
CA PRO A 289 11.85 3.55 -3.75
C PRO A 289 11.56 4.92 -4.36
N CYS A 290 12.60 5.72 -4.57
CA CYS A 290 12.54 6.98 -5.30
C CYS A 290 13.07 6.78 -6.72
N PHE A 291 12.43 7.42 -7.70
CA PHE A 291 12.76 7.22 -9.12
C PHE A 291 14.22 7.56 -9.44
N ASN A 292 14.81 8.54 -8.74
CA ASN A 292 16.20 8.95 -8.94
C ASN A 292 17.21 7.86 -8.52
N ASN A 293 16.95 7.14 -7.42
CA ASN A 293 17.81 6.05 -6.97
C ASN A 293 17.75 4.84 -7.93
N MET A 294 16.68 4.71 -8.71
CA MET A 294 16.53 3.61 -9.68
C MET A 294 17.36 3.82 -10.94
N ILE A 295 17.51 5.06 -11.39
CA ILE A 295 18.36 5.39 -12.54
C ILE A 295 19.82 5.05 -12.24
N ALA A 296 20.26 5.21 -11.00
CA ALA A 296 21.62 4.91 -10.56
C ALA A 296 21.91 3.39 -10.46
N ASP A 297 20.90 2.53 -10.31
CA ASP A 297 21.04 1.09 -10.04
C ASP A 297 20.12 0.24 -10.93
N GLN A 298 20.12 0.54 -12.23
CA GLN A 298 19.36 -0.22 -13.25
C GLN A 298 19.79 -1.68 -13.37
N MET A 299 20.98 -2.03 -12.85
CA MET A 299 21.52 -3.38 -12.90
C MET A 299 20.82 -4.33 -11.92
N SER A 300 20.31 -3.83 -10.79
CA SER A 300 19.65 -4.65 -9.76
C SER A 300 18.22 -4.22 -9.43
N ARG A 301 17.69 -3.23 -10.15
CA ARG A 301 16.34 -2.69 -9.96
C ARG A 301 15.60 -2.56 -11.28
N GLY A 302 14.30 -2.81 -11.24
CA GLY A 302 13.37 -2.59 -12.33
C GLY A 302 12.12 -1.86 -11.86
N ALA A 303 11.47 -1.17 -12.79
CA ALA A 303 10.21 -0.48 -12.58
C ALA A 303 9.24 -0.84 -13.69
N HIS A 304 7.97 -0.98 -13.33
CA HIS A 304 6.87 -1.00 -14.29
C HIS A 304 5.85 0.04 -13.87
N VAL A 305 5.58 0.99 -14.76
CA VAL A 305 4.63 2.07 -14.54
C VAL A 305 3.45 1.86 -15.48
N HIS A 306 2.27 1.69 -14.90
CA HIS A 306 1.01 1.64 -15.62
C HIS A 306 0.26 2.95 -15.40
N ILE A 307 -0.19 3.57 -16.48
CA ILE A 307 -0.83 4.89 -16.47
C ILE A 307 -2.27 4.73 -16.95
N SER A 308 -3.22 5.25 -16.19
CA SER A 308 -4.65 5.21 -16.51
C SER A 308 -5.22 6.62 -16.49
N SER A 309 -5.69 7.09 -17.65
CA SER A 309 -6.36 8.40 -17.75
C SER A 309 -7.73 8.31 -17.09
N LEU A 310 -8.06 9.31 -16.27
CA LEU A 310 -9.33 9.39 -15.56
C LEU A 310 -10.22 10.48 -16.19
N PRO A 311 -11.55 10.46 -15.93
CA PRO A 311 -12.46 11.47 -16.44
C PRO A 311 -12.02 12.90 -16.08
N SER A 312 -11.93 13.76 -17.08
CA SER A 312 -11.53 15.16 -16.89
C SER A 312 -12.67 15.98 -16.30
N GLN A 313 -12.33 16.97 -15.47
CA GLN A 313 -13.31 17.77 -14.75
C GLN A 313 -13.22 19.23 -15.13
N THR A 314 -14.39 19.85 -15.33
CA THR A 314 -14.48 21.28 -15.63
C THR A 314 -14.45 22.07 -14.33
N ILE A 315 -13.60 23.09 -14.30
CA ILE A 315 -13.34 23.94 -13.12
C ILE A 315 -13.48 25.43 -13.46
N SER A 316 -14.19 25.74 -14.54
CA SER A 316 -14.37 27.10 -15.04
C SER A 316 -15.21 28.00 -14.12
N SER A 317 -15.99 27.42 -13.21
CA SER A 317 -16.81 28.13 -12.24
C SER A 317 -16.03 28.64 -11.01
N ILE A 318 -14.78 28.19 -10.82
CA ILE A 318 -13.98 28.58 -9.66
C ILE A 318 -13.61 30.05 -9.73
N ARG A 319 -13.89 30.73 -8.60
CA ARG A 319 -13.64 32.16 -8.43
C ARG A 319 -12.33 32.39 -7.69
N TRP A 320 -11.60 33.39 -8.15
CA TRP A 320 -10.42 33.87 -7.48
C TRP A 320 -10.81 34.87 -6.39
N ALA A 321 -10.27 34.71 -5.19
CA ALA A 321 -10.34 35.68 -4.11
C ALA A 321 -9.07 36.55 -4.14
N LYS A 322 -9.23 37.88 -4.12
CA LYS A 322 -8.12 38.84 -4.09
C LYS A 322 -7.74 39.13 -2.63
N HIS A 323 -6.45 39.12 -2.34
CA HIS A 323 -5.87 39.38 -1.02
C HIS A 323 -4.81 40.46 -1.11
N MET A 324 -4.81 41.40 -0.19
CA MET A 324 -3.77 42.43 -0.09
C MET A 324 -2.62 41.91 0.78
N LEU A 325 -1.37 42.15 0.38
CA LEU A 325 -0.22 41.89 1.26
C LEU A 325 -0.19 42.94 2.39
N PRO A 326 0.23 42.56 3.61
CA PRO A 326 0.44 43.54 4.67
C PRO A 326 1.45 44.58 4.20
N HIS A 327 1.06 45.85 4.19
CA HIS A 327 2.01 46.94 4.06
C HIS A 327 2.85 46.97 5.34
N TYR A 328 4.14 46.63 5.24
CA TYR A 328 5.08 47.08 6.26
C TYR A 328 5.24 48.58 6.06
N SER A 329 4.42 49.36 6.76
CA SER A 329 4.61 50.80 6.90
C SER A 329 5.89 51.02 7.72
N GLY A 330 7.04 50.88 7.06
CA GLY A 330 8.31 51.38 7.55
C GLY A 330 8.23 52.90 7.55
N SER A 331 7.81 53.44 8.70
CA SER A 331 7.90 54.87 9.00
C SER A 331 9.32 55.36 8.72
N SER A 332 9.38 56.48 8.02
CA SER A 332 10.54 57.29 7.72
C SER A 332 11.55 57.42 8.87
N GLY A 333 12.83 57.25 8.55
CA GLY A 333 13.96 57.65 9.39
C GLY A 333 15.24 57.68 8.56
N LEU A 334 15.75 58.89 8.35
CA LEU A 334 17.03 59.25 7.77
C LEU A 334 18.17 58.30 8.20
N ASP A 335 18.99 57.81 7.28
CA ASP A 335 20.39 58.23 7.15
C ASP A 335 21.21 57.37 6.17
N LYS A 336 21.93 58.09 5.31
CA LYS A 336 22.99 57.63 4.44
C LYS A 336 24.20 57.31 5.32
N SER A 337 24.76 56.10 5.21
CA SER A 337 26.20 55.87 4.97
C SER A 337 26.67 54.49 5.44
N SER A 338 27.41 53.86 4.53
CA SER A 338 28.57 53.00 4.71
C SER A 338 28.46 51.61 5.35
N GLN A 339 29.07 50.70 4.59
CA GLN A 339 29.76 49.45 4.95
C GLN A 339 29.04 48.12 4.80
N ALA A 340 29.66 47.33 3.93
CA ALA A 340 29.45 45.92 3.72
C ALA A 340 29.78 45.11 4.97
N SER A 341 28.98 44.10 5.27
CA SER A 341 29.46 42.71 5.41
C SER A 341 28.35 41.77 5.88
N SER A 342 28.47 40.54 5.40
CA SER A 342 28.00 39.28 5.99
C SER A 342 26.54 38.83 5.80
N ILE A 343 26.47 37.71 5.07
CA ILE A 343 25.64 36.51 5.30
C ILE A 343 24.12 36.74 5.27
N THR A 344 23.51 36.34 4.15
CA THR A 344 22.06 36.20 4.05
C THR A 344 21.72 34.75 3.72
N GLU A 345 21.18 34.08 4.73
CA GLU A 345 20.23 32.96 4.66
C GLU A 345 19.29 33.07 3.45
N PRO A 346 18.86 31.97 2.80
CA PRO A 346 17.98 32.02 1.64
C PRO A 346 16.53 32.32 2.06
N GLY A 347 16.28 33.58 2.41
CA GLY A 347 14.97 34.15 2.68
C GLY A 347 14.20 34.46 1.40
N HIS A 348 12.93 34.07 1.39
CA HIS A 348 11.91 34.29 0.37
C HIS A 348 11.98 35.66 -0.33
N SER A 349 12.51 35.70 -1.57
CA SER A 349 12.39 36.88 -2.42
C SER A 349 10.96 37.00 -2.96
N SER A 350 10.20 37.89 -2.32
CA SER A 350 8.84 38.28 -2.69
C SER A 350 8.89 39.24 -3.88
N THR A 351 8.89 38.71 -5.09
CA THR A 351 8.78 39.48 -6.34
C THR A 351 7.34 39.91 -6.67
N SER A 352 6.49 40.16 -5.67
CA SER A 352 5.16 40.74 -5.91
C SER A 352 5.26 42.26 -5.97
N GLY A 353 5.56 42.79 -7.15
CA GLY A 353 5.56 44.24 -7.41
C GLY A 353 4.17 44.89 -7.36
N ALA A 354 3.11 44.13 -7.06
CA ALA A 354 1.73 44.60 -7.08
C ALA A 354 1.11 44.80 -5.68
N GLY A 355 1.72 44.27 -4.61
CA GLY A 355 1.19 44.40 -3.24
C GLY A 355 -0.08 43.59 -2.95
N TYR A 356 -0.52 42.72 -3.85
CA TYR A 356 -1.66 41.82 -3.67
C TYR A 356 -1.44 40.48 -4.39
N TYR A 357 -2.27 39.48 -4.09
CA TYR A 357 -2.27 38.17 -4.72
C TYR A 357 -3.69 37.62 -4.84
N TYR A 358 -3.88 36.58 -5.64
CA TYR A 358 -5.16 35.89 -5.77
C TYR A 358 -5.05 34.46 -5.29
N THR A 359 -6.11 33.91 -4.68
CA THR A 359 -6.21 32.48 -4.35
C THR A 359 -7.50 31.85 -4.85
N ALA A 360 -7.45 30.56 -5.11
CA ALA A 360 -8.60 29.74 -5.43
C ALA A 360 -8.43 28.35 -4.80
N SER A 361 -9.53 27.66 -4.51
CA SER A 361 -9.50 26.30 -3.96
C SER A 361 -10.59 25.45 -4.60
N VAL A 362 -10.25 24.19 -4.88
CA VAL A 362 -11.17 23.24 -5.50
C VAL A 362 -11.01 21.85 -4.89
N MET A 363 -12.14 21.19 -4.67
CA MET A 363 -12.22 19.78 -4.31
C MET A 363 -12.53 18.99 -5.58
N ILE A 364 -11.64 18.07 -5.94
CA ILE A 364 -11.68 17.32 -7.20
C ILE A 364 -12.13 15.88 -6.89
N PRO A 365 -13.37 15.48 -7.22
CA PRO A 365 -13.81 14.08 -7.10
C PRO A 365 -13.19 13.21 -8.20
N VAL A 366 -12.31 12.30 -7.83
CA VAL A 366 -11.60 11.39 -8.73
C VAL A 366 -12.27 10.03 -8.66
N SER A 367 -13.03 9.68 -9.68
CA SER A 367 -13.67 8.38 -9.81
C SER A 367 -12.72 7.38 -10.46
N LEU A 368 -12.42 6.29 -9.77
CA LEU A 368 -11.67 5.18 -10.34
C LEU A 368 -12.58 4.22 -11.12
N PRO A 369 -12.09 3.63 -12.23
CA PRO A 369 -12.85 2.63 -12.96
C PRO A 369 -13.13 1.41 -12.07
N SER A 370 -14.39 1.01 -11.99
CA SER A 370 -14.91 -0.05 -11.10
C SER A 370 -14.29 -1.43 -11.30
N ASN A 371 -13.61 -1.64 -12.44
CA ASN A 371 -13.03 -2.91 -12.85
C ASN A 371 -11.52 -2.99 -12.54
N SER A 372 -10.99 -2.01 -11.82
CA SER A 372 -9.57 -1.98 -11.50
C SER A 372 -9.28 -2.89 -10.31
N ASP A 373 -8.74 -4.08 -10.60
CA ASP A 373 -8.09 -4.95 -9.59
C ASP A 373 -6.81 -4.26 -9.07
N LEU A 374 -6.98 -3.13 -8.40
CA LEU A 374 -5.90 -2.39 -7.77
C LEU A 374 -5.46 -3.20 -6.55
N ALA A 375 -4.22 -3.69 -6.60
CA ALA A 375 -3.58 -4.21 -5.41
C ALA A 375 -3.41 -3.08 -4.38
N PRO A 376 -3.50 -3.36 -3.07
CA PRO A 376 -3.19 -2.37 -2.05
C PRO A 376 -1.74 -1.87 -2.20
N THR A 377 -1.48 -0.68 -1.68
CA THR A 377 -0.12 -0.14 -1.54
C THR A 377 0.64 -0.98 -0.53
N PHE A 378 1.81 -1.49 -0.91
CA PHE A 378 2.64 -2.31 -0.05
C PHE A 378 4.11 -2.14 -0.36
N HIS A 379 4.94 -2.49 0.63
CA HIS A 379 6.38 -2.50 0.54
C HIS A 379 6.91 -3.80 1.14
N SER A 380 7.56 -4.63 0.32
CA SER A 380 8.26 -5.82 0.77
C SER A 380 9.75 -5.71 0.43
N CYS A 381 10.54 -6.60 1.04
CA CYS A 381 11.97 -6.74 0.82
C CYS A 381 12.37 -6.59 -0.67
N LEU A 382 11.66 -7.23 -1.61
CA LEU A 382 12.03 -7.23 -3.04
C LEU A 382 11.09 -6.39 -3.93
N ILE A 383 9.82 -6.22 -3.55
CA ILE A 383 8.78 -5.65 -4.43
C ILE A 383 7.99 -4.59 -3.66
N SER A 384 7.71 -3.47 -4.31
CA SER A 384 6.83 -2.43 -3.80
C SER A 384 5.82 -2.02 -4.87
N ARG A 385 4.61 -1.65 -4.45
CA ARG A 385 3.61 -1.03 -5.33
C ARG A 385 3.08 0.25 -4.71
N THR A 386 3.21 1.35 -5.43
CA THR A 386 2.78 2.69 -5.03
C THR A 386 1.93 3.36 -6.10
N TYR A 387 1.16 4.36 -5.68
CA TYR A 387 0.25 5.09 -6.55
C TYR A 387 0.47 6.59 -6.43
N ALA A 388 0.33 7.28 -7.55
CA ALA A 388 0.29 8.73 -7.59
C ALA A 388 -0.79 9.21 -8.55
N LEU A 389 -1.44 10.31 -8.20
CA LEU A 389 -2.36 11.01 -9.07
C LEU A 389 -1.64 12.20 -9.70
N GLU A 390 -1.52 12.15 -11.02
CA GLU A 390 -1.00 13.23 -11.84
C GLU A 390 -2.15 14.16 -12.23
N LEU A 391 -2.08 15.41 -11.80
CA LEU A 391 -3.05 16.45 -12.12
C LEU A 391 -2.46 17.42 -13.15
N ARG A 392 -3.08 17.49 -14.33
CA ARG A 392 -2.77 18.50 -15.35
C ARG A 392 -3.85 19.56 -15.39
N LEU A 393 -3.51 20.77 -14.96
CA LEU A 393 -4.41 21.93 -14.96
C LEU A 393 -4.35 22.66 -16.30
N SER A 394 -5.50 22.90 -16.92
CA SER A 394 -5.63 23.78 -18.09
C SER A 394 -6.27 25.11 -17.71
N TYR A 395 -5.72 26.19 -18.23
CA TYR A 395 -6.15 27.56 -17.96
C TYR A 395 -5.92 28.47 -19.17
N ARG A 396 -6.61 29.62 -19.17
CA ARG A 396 -6.52 30.63 -20.23
C ARG A 396 -6.27 31.99 -19.61
N MET A 397 -5.32 32.75 -20.16
CA MET A 397 -5.15 34.15 -19.81
C MET A 397 -6.18 35.03 -20.51
N LEU A 398 -6.56 36.15 -19.91
CA LEU A 398 -7.40 37.14 -20.57
C LEU A 398 -6.72 37.57 -21.88
N ASN A 399 -7.46 37.55 -22.99
CA ASN A 399 -7.00 37.87 -24.35
C ASN A 399 -5.98 36.89 -24.97
N ALA A 400 -5.81 35.68 -24.43
CA ALA A 400 -5.03 34.62 -25.07
C ALA A 400 -5.96 33.66 -25.85
N PRO A 401 -5.74 33.44 -27.16
CA PRO A 401 -6.55 32.50 -27.95
C PRO A 401 -6.30 31.04 -27.57
N VAL A 402 -5.08 30.73 -27.09
CA VAL A 402 -4.64 29.36 -26.80
C VAL A 402 -4.82 29.01 -25.32
N LEU A 403 -5.36 27.81 -25.07
CA LEU A 403 -5.41 27.19 -23.74
C LEU A 403 -4.01 26.74 -23.32
N GLN A 404 -3.54 27.24 -22.17
CA GLN A 404 -2.28 26.82 -21.57
C GLN A 404 -2.51 25.63 -20.63
N GLN A 405 -1.55 24.71 -20.55
CA GLN A 405 -1.57 23.59 -19.61
C GLN A 405 -0.38 23.70 -18.67
N MET A 406 -0.62 23.71 -17.35
CA MET A 406 0.42 23.60 -16.33
C MET A 406 1.17 22.27 -16.45
N PRO A 407 2.46 22.24 -16.03
CA PRO A 407 3.16 20.98 -15.85
C PRO A 407 2.45 20.13 -14.77
N THR A 408 2.67 18.83 -14.84
CA THR A 408 2.00 17.84 -14.01
C THR A 408 2.30 18.04 -12.53
N LEU A 409 1.25 18.06 -11.72
CA LEU A 409 1.33 18.01 -10.26
C LEU A 409 1.09 16.56 -9.82
N GLU A 410 2.12 15.90 -9.27
CA GLU A 410 2.05 14.49 -8.86
C GLU A 410 1.78 14.39 -7.36
N VAL A 411 0.61 13.86 -6.98
CA VAL A 411 0.18 13.72 -5.58
C VAL A 411 0.21 12.22 -5.22
N PRO A 412 0.98 11.78 -4.23
CA PRO A 412 0.95 10.38 -3.85
C PRO A 412 -0.41 10.01 -3.26
N VAL A 413 -0.85 8.79 -3.55
CA VAL A 413 -2.10 8.26 -3.03
C VAL A 413 -1.86 6.87 -2.49
N LYS A 414 -2.42 6.58 -1.32
CA LYS A 414 -2.38 5.25 -0.73
C LYS A 414 -3.63 4.47 -1.11
N VAL A 415 -3.47 3.26 -1.60
CA VAL A 415 -4.55 2.31 -1.90
C VAL A 415 -4.62 1.27 -0.78
N ILE A 416 -5.79 1.05 -0.20
CA ILE A 416 -6.00 0.10 0.89
C ILE A 416 -7.29 -0.70 0.72
N THR A 417 -7.35 -1.79 1.46
CA THR A 417 -8.40 -2.81 1.42
C THR A 417 -8.95 -2.99 2.83
N TRP A 418 -10.26 -2.78 3.00
CA TRP A 418 -10.93 -2.99 4.29
C TRP A 418 -11.47 -4.41 4.38
N GLY A 419 -11.24 -5.05 5.53
CA GLY A 419 -11.96 -6.25 5.90
C GLY A 419 -13.42 -5.91 6.22
N VAL A 420 -14.33 -6.85 6.00
CA VAL A 420 -15.69 -6.75 6.53
C VAL A 420 -15.58 -6.80 8.06
N GLN A 421 -15.57 -5.65 8.71
CA GLN A 421 -15.79 -5.59 10.15
C GLN A 421 -17.19 -6.15 10.40
N LYS A 422 -17.30 -7.26 11.15
CA LYS A 422 -18.53 -7.55 11.87
C LYS A 422 -18.81 -6.29 12.71
N SER A 423 -19.93 -5.66 12.40
CA SER A 423 -20.42 -4.39 12.95
C SER A 423 -20.24 -4.29 14.46
N ASP A 424 -19.80 -3.11 14.94
CA ASP A 424 -20.38 -2.48 16.14
C ASP A 424 -19.99 -1.00 16.38
N TYR A 425 -19.22 -0.33 15.51
CA TYR A 425 -18.77 1.05 15.79
C TYR A 425 -18.85 2.06 14.62
N THR A 426 -19.86 1.96 13.76
CA THR A 426 -20.06 2.93 12.65
C THR A 426 -20.63 4.30 13.08
N SER A 427 -20.90 4.53 14.36
CA SER A 427 -21.44 5.82 14.84
C SER A 427 -20.38 6.87 15.21
N ALA A 428 -19.10 6.49 15.38
CA ALA A 428 -18.07 7.40 15.87
C ALA A 428 -17.37 8.22 14.75
N PHE A 429 -17.32 7.71 13.51
CA PHE A 429 -16.55 8.34 12.44
C PHE A 429 -17.26 9.55 11.81
N ARG A 430 -18.59 9.54 11.78
CA ARG A 430 -19.39 10.61 11.13
C ARG A 430 -19.37 11.94 11.88
N ARG A 431 -19.14 11.95 13.20
CA ARG A 431 -19.17 13.19 14.00
C ARG A 431 -17.84 13.96 14.02
N ARG A 432 -16.72 13.37 13.59
CA ARG A 432 -15.39 14.00 13.77
C ARG A 432 -14.94 14.84 12.58
N VAL A 433 -15.57 14.67 11.40
CA VAL A 433 -15.23 15.42 10.18
C VAL A 433 -15.84 16.83 10.19
N ASP A 434 -16.98 17.02 10.86
CA ASP A 434 -17.69 18.32 10.85
C ASP A 434 -17.03 19.40 11.75
N LEU A 435 -16.12 19.02 12.66
CA LEU A 435 -15.54 19.94 13.65
C LEU A 435 -14.16 20.51 13.25
N ALA A 436 -13.58 20.11 12.12
CA ALA A 436 -12.21 20.47 11.76
C ALA A 436 -12.06 21.64 10.75
N TRP A 437 -13.14 22.35 10.38
CA TRP A 437 -13.06 23.36 9.29
C TRP A 437 -13.64 24.75 9.58
N PHE A 438 -14.07 25.04 10.81
CA PHE A 438 -14.39 26.42 11.18
C PHE A 438 -13.25 27.01 12.02
N PRO A 439 -12.47 27.98 11.51
CA PRO A 439 -11.61 28.76 12.37
C PRO A 439 -12.49 29.63 13.27
N GLU A 440 -12.61 29.27 14.55
CA GLU A 440 -13.16 30.16 15.56
C GLU A 440 -12.34 31.47 15.59
N LYS A 441 -13.05 32.60 15.57
CA LYS A 441 -12.45 33.93 15.71
C LYS A 441 -11.74 34.05 17.06
N PRO A 442 -10.59 34.73 17.16
CA PRO A 442 -9.92 34.93 18.43
C PRO A 442 -10.69 35.94 19.28
N THR A 443 -11.20 35.51 20.43
CA THR A 443 -11.67 36.39 21.50
C THR A 443 -10.48 36.79 22.39
N PRO A 444 -10.43 38.04 22.89
CA PRO A 444 -9.34 38.50 23.74
C PRO A 444 -9.56 38.07 25.19
N ASN A 445 -8.57 37.40 25.79
CA ASN A 445 -8.55 37.10 27.23
C ASN A 445 -7.96 38.28 28.02
N PRO A 446 -8.53 38.66 29.17
CA PRO A 446 -7.85 39.47 30.19
C PRO A 446 -7.14 38.57 31.23
N PRO A 447 -6.23 39.15 32.06
CA PRO A 447 -5.15 38.41 32.72
C PRO A 447 -5.57 37.87 34.08
N GLY A 448 -5.03 36.71 34.46
CA GLY A 448 -5.22 36.16 35.80
C GLY A 448 -4.59 34.79 35.97
N THR A 449 -3.50 34.76 36.72
CA THR A 449 -2.71 33.61 37.16
C THR A 449 -3.58 32.51 37.80
N GLN A 450 -3.49 31.27 37.33
CA GLN A 450 -3.67 30.11 38.21
C GLN A 450 -3.03 28.82 37.68
N GLN A 451 -2.41 28.12 38.61
CA GLN A 451 -1.50 27.00 38.48
C GLN A 451 -2.21 25.75 39.03
N PHE A 452 -2.45 24.71 38.23
CA PHE A 452 -2.81 23.35 38.72
C PHE A 452 -2.31 22.31 37.69
N ARG A 453 -1.24 21.56 37.99
CA ARG A 453 -1.16 20.28 38.72
C ARG A 453 -1.83 19.12 37.97
N VAL A 454 -0.99 18.32 37.32
CA VAL A 454 -1.29 17.04 36.66
C VAL A 454 -1.83 16.04 37.68
N ARG A 455 -2.99 15.44 37.41
CA ARG A 455 -3.44 14.18 38.03
C ARG A 455 -3.52 13.10 36.96
N VAL A 456 -2.71 12.07 37.16
CA VAL A 456 -2.83 10.76 36.52
C VAL A 456 -4.10 10.11 37.09
N LEU A 457 -5.01 9.66 36.23
CA LEU A 457 -6.13 8.80 36.59
C LEU A 457 -5.88 7.43 35.95
N ASP A 458 -5.56 6.47 36.80
CA ASP A 458 -5.63 5.04 36.52
C ASP A 458 -7.09 4.67 36.23
N LEU A 459 -7.36 4.03 35.10
CA LEU A 459 -8.63 3.35 34.83
C LEU A 459 -8.38 1.85 34.81
N VAL A 460 -8.72 1.23 35.95
CA VAL A 460 -8.93 -0.21 36.11
C VAL A 460 -10.17 -0.62 35.31
N PRO A 461 -10.14 -1.70 34.51
CA PRO A 461 -11.32 -2.20 33.84
C PRO A 461 -12.20 -3.02 34.79
N GLU A 462 -13.47 -2.64 34.92
CA GLU A 462 -14.49 -3.48 35.56
C GLU A 462 -14.84 -4.72 34.70
N PRO A 463 -15.16 -5.87 35.33
CA PRO A 463 -15.50 -7.10 34.63
C PRO A 463 -16.95 -7.09 34.12
N SER A 464 -17.11 -7.56 32.88
CA SER A 464 -18.38 -7.77 32.19
C SER A 464 -19.23 -8.87 32.85
N PRO A 465 -20.58 -8.77 32.80
CA PRO A 465 -21.47 -9.76 33.40
C PRO A 465 -21.56 -11.05 32.56
N MET A 466 -21.37 -12.19 33.24
CA MET A 466 -21.55 -13.55 32.72
C MET A 466 -23.02 -13.87 32.38
N PRO A 467 -23.30 -14.71 31.38
CA PRO A 467 -24.65 -15.12 31.02
C PRO A 467 -25.20 -16.22 31.93
N THR A 468 -26.47 -16.06 32.32
CA THR A 468 -27.26 -16.96 33.16
C THR A 468 -27.45 -18.34 32.52
N LEU A 469 -26.93 -19.39 33.17
CA LEU A 469 -27.24 -20.79 32.89
C LEU A 469 -28.60 -21.17 33.49
N ILE A 470 -29.52 -21.63 32.63
CA ILE A 470 -30.76 -22.28 33.03
C ILE A 470 -30.45 -23.76 33.34
N VAL A 471 -30.61 -24.18 34.59
CA VAL A 471 -30.53 -25.60 35.02
C VAL A 471 -31.93 -26.06 35.45
N PRO A 472 -32.46 -27.18 34.94
CA PRO A 472 -33.73 -27.73 35.40
C PRO A 472 -33.58 -28.46 36.74
N ARG A 473 -34.51 -28.17 37.68
CA ARG A 473 -34.68 -28.84 38.97
C ARG A 473 -35.15 -30.28 38.79
N PHE A 474 -34.44 -31.24 39.40
CA PHE A 474 -35.03 -32.52 39.82
C PHE A 474 -35.25 -32.49 41.34
N ARG A 475 -36.51 -32.66 41.74
CA ARG A 475 -36.93 -32.90 43.14
C ARG A 475 -36.71 -34.37 43.47
N GLY A 476 -35.95 -34.64 44.52
CA GLY A 476 -36.04 -35.92 45.24
C GLY A 476 -37.26 -35.91 46.17
N GLN A 477 -37.96 -37.04 46.22
CA GLN A 477 -38.77 -37.46 47.36
C GLN A 477 -38.10 -38.71 47.93
N GLY A 478 -37.79 -38.70 49.21
CA GLY A 478 -37.47 -39.90 49.98
C GLY A 478 -38.76 -40.62 50.39
N ILE A 479 -38.69 -41.94 50.53
CA ILE A 479 -38.52 -42.69 51.78
C ILE A 479 -37.73 -43.94 51.42
#